data_AF-Q8H2A1-F1
#
_entry.id   AF-Q8H2A1-F1
#
_cell.length_a   1.000
_cell.length_b   1.000
_cell.length_c   1.000
_cell.angle_alpha   90.00
_cell.angle_beta   90.00
_cell.angle_gamma   90.00
#
_symmetry.space_group_name_H-M   'P 1'
#
loop_
_entity.id
_entity.type
_entity.pdbx_description
1 polymer ?
#
loop_
_entity_poly.entity_id
_entity_poly.type
_entity_poly.pdbx_seq_one_letter_code
_entity_poly.pdbx_strand_id
1 'polypeptide(L)'
;KKAGVAHKIDFREGPALPVLDQLLEDKNHGSFDFVFVDADKDNYLNYHKRLLDLVKPGGLIAYDNTLWNGTVVAPPDAPLRKYVRYYRDFVLELNKALAVDPRVEICQLPVGDGVTLCRRIA
;
A
#
# COMPACT_ATOMS: atom_id res chain seq x y z
N LYS A 1 22.75 -10.27 -13.80
CA LYS A 1 21.91 -9.07 -14.09
C LYS A 1 21.80 -8.91 -15.62
N LYS A 2 20.66 -9.29 -16.24
CA LYS A 2 20.47 -9.29 -17.72
C LYS A 2 19.79 -8.02 -18.26
N ALA A 3 18.86 -7.45 -17.50
CA ALA A 3 18.06 -6.29 -17.93
C ALA A 3 18.74 -4.91 -17.77
N GLY A 4 19.97 -4.84 -17.24
CA GLY A 4 20.74 -3.58 -17.14
C GLY A 4 20.27 -2.55 -16.11
N VAL A 5 19.11 -2.72 -15.46
CA VAL A 5 18.51 -1.69 -14.57
C VAL A 5 18.86 -1.81 -13.09
N ALA A 6 19.58 -2.87 -12.69
CA ALA A 6 19.77 -3.17 -11.27
C ALA A 6 20.78 -2.26 -10.55
N HIS A 7 21.26 -1.19 -11.19
CA HIS A 7 21.98 -0.09 -10.54
C HIS A 7 21.02 0.95 -9.93
N LYS A 8 19.73 0.87 -10.26
CA LYS A 8 18.67 1.73 -9.73
C LYS A 8 18.08 1.23 -8.41
N ILE A 9 18.50 0.05 -7.95
CA ILE A 9 17.86 -0.69 -6.84
C ILE A 9 18.79 -0.64 -5.63
N ASP A 10 18.33 0.01 -4.57
CA ASP A 10 18.83 -0.17 -3.21
C ASP A 10 17.93 -1.18 -2.50
N PHE A 11 18.43 -2.41 -2.31
CA PHE A 11 17.66 -3.48 -1.68
C PHE A 11 18.01 -3.55 -0.19
N ARG A 12 16.97 -3.52 0.66
CA ARG A 12 17.10 -3.67 2.11
C ARG A 12 16.36 -4.94 2.53
N GLU A 13 17.08 -5.85 3.19
CA GLU A 13 16.49 -7.05 3.76
C GLU A 13 15.89 -6.75 5.14
N GLY A 14 14.66 -7.19 5.38
CA GLY A 14 13.99 -7.09 6.67
C GLY A 14 12.59 -6.48 6.60
N PRO A 15 11.94 -6.30 7.76
CA PRO A 15 10.61 -5.69 7.82
C PRO A 15 10.63 -4.23 7.34
N ALA A 16 9.59 -3.83 6.60
CA ALA A 16 9.52 -2.49 6.03
C ALA A 16 9.29 -1.38 7.06
N LEU A 17 8.50 -1.63 8.13
CA LEU A 17 8.14 -0.58 9.11
C LEU A 17 9.37 0.11 9.74
N PRO A 18 10.36 -0.61 10.30
CA PRO A 18 11.57 0.01 10.83
C PRO A 18 12.34 0.85 9.80
N VAL A 19 12.34 0.44 8.53
CA VAL A 19 13.00 1.17 7.45
C VAL A 19 12.25 2.46 7.12
N LEU A 20 10.91 2.44 7.09
CA LEU A 20 10.10 3.63 6.90
C LEU A 20 10.28 4.62 8.06
N ASP A 21 10.34 4.12 9.29
CA ASP A 21 10.59 4.94 10.49
C ASP A 21 11.98 5.59 10.41
N GLN A 22 13.03 4.85 10.04
CA GLN A 22 14.37 5.41 9.83
C GLN A 22 14.40 6.47 8.72
N LEU A 23 13.71 6.26 7.60
CA LEU A 23 13.66 7.24 6.51
C LEU A 23 13.06 8.57 6.97
N LEU A 24 12.06 8.53 7.85
CA LEU A 24 11.47 9.73 8.45
C LEU A 24 12.47 10.44 9.37
N GLU A 25 13.18 9.69 10.23
CA GLU A 25 14.23 10.23 11.10
C GLU A 25 15.35 10.93 10.30
N ASP A 26 15.72 10.36 9.16
CA ASP A 26 16.74 10.87 8.24
C ASP A 26 16.24 12.08 7.40
N LYS A 27 15.07 12.64 7.75
CA LYS A 27 14.44 13.81 7.11
C LYS A 27 14.10 13.63 5.63
N ASN A 28 13.76 12.42 5.20
CA ASN A 28 13.30 12.13 3.84
C ASN A 28 11.82 12.52 3.59
N HIS A 29 11.33 13.56 4.25
CA HIS A 29 9.95 14.00 4.07
C HIS A 29 9.73 14.50 2.64
N GLY A 30 8.70 13.95 1.97
CA GLY A 30 8.34 14.32 0.61
C GLY A 30 9.44 14.05 -0.43
N SER A 31 10.36 13.10 -0.20
CA SER A 31 11.43 12.79 -1.14
C SER A 31 11.07 11.74 -2.18
N PHE A 32 9.95 11.01 -1.99
CA PHE A 32 9.52 9.95 -2.90
C PHE A 32 8.45 10.42 -3.88
N ASP A 33 8.64 10.12 -5.16
CA ASP A 33 7.66 10.41 -6.22
C ASP A 33 6.54 9.35 -6.29
N PHE A 34 6.92 8.09 -6.11
CA PHE A 34 6.06 6.93 -6.27
C PHE A 34 6.42 5.84 -5.26
N VAL A 35 5.40 5.20 -4.68
CA VAL A 35 5.55 4.04 -3.81
C VAL A 35 4.56 2.96 -4.21
N PHE A 36 5.04 1.73 -4.37
CA PHE A 36 4.21 0.55 -4.58
C PHE A 36 4.23 -0.33 -3.34
N VAL A 37 3.05 -0.59 -2.75
CA VAL A 37 2.88 -1.37 -1.52
C VAL A 37 2.21 -2.70 -1.89
N ASP A 38 3.02 -3.74 -1.98
CA ASP A 38 2.59 -5.13 -2.14
C ASP A 38 3.28 -6.03 -1.10
N ALA A 39 2.72 -6.05 0.10
CA ALA A 39 3.29 -6.72 1.26
C ALA A 39 2.17 -7.32 2.15
N ASP A 40 2.42 -7.39 3.45
CA ASP A 40 1.50 -7.85 4.49
C ASP A 40 0.37 -6.85 4.73
N LYS A 41 -0.87 -7.29 4.45
CA LYS A 41 -2.05 -6.43 4.36
C LYS A 41 -2.47 -5.83 5.70
N ASP A 42 -2.16 -6.51 6.81
CA ASP A 42 -2.38 -6.04 8.18
C ASP A 42 -1.53 -4.82 8.55
N ASN A 43 -0.44 -4.54 7.82
CA ASN A 43 0.35 -3.33 8.02
C ASN A 43 0.05 -2.19 7.03
N TYR A 44 -0.86 -2.35 6.06
CA TYR A 44 -1.07 -1.31 5.04
C TYR A 44 -1.45 0.05 5.63
N LEU A 45 -2.29 0.08 6.66
CA LEU A 45 -2.62 1.31 7.38
C LEU A 45 -1.43 1.87 8.16
N ASN A 46 -0.56 1.02 8.69
CA ASN A 46 0.65 1.45 9.38
C ASN A 46 1.66 2.04 8.39
N TYR A 47 1.79 1.46 7.20
CA TYR A 47 2.57 2.01 6.10
C TYR A 47 1.99 3.34 5.62
N HIS A 48 0.68 3.41 5.40
CA HIS A 48 0.00 4.62 4.91
C HIS A 48 0.34 5.85 5.75
N LYS A 49 0.35 5.70 7.08
CA LYS A 49 0.73 6.78 8.00
C LYS A 49 2.14 7.33 7.72
N ARG A 50 3.14 6.49 7.50
CA ARG A 50 4.53 6.93 7.18
C ARG A 50 4.65 7.43 5.75
N LEU A 51 4.03 6.72 4.82
CA LEU A 51 4.15 7.00 3.39
C LEU A 51 3.56 8.34 3.01
N LEU A 52 2.54 8.82 3.73
CA LEU A 52 2.03 10.18 3.53
C LEU A 52 3.06 11.25 3.85
N ASP A 53 3.97 11.03 4.80
CA ASP A 53 5.02 11.98 5.12
C ASP A 53 6.23 11.83 4.18
N LEU A 54 6.50 10.62 3.67
CA LEU A 54 7.63 10.32 2.78
C LEU A 54 7.37 10.66 1.31
N VAL A 55 6.13 10.49 0.82
CA VAL A 55 5.75 10.79 -0.57
C VAL A 55 5.45 12.27 -0.72
N LYS A 56 5.96 12.92 -1.76
CA LYS A 56 5.74 14.37 -1.99
C LYS A 56 4.27 14.72 -2.25
N PRO A 57 3.83 15.96 -2.01
CA PRO A 57 2.55 16.44 -2.56
C PRO A 57 2.49 16.25 -4.07
N GLY A 58 1.39 15.69 -4.57
CA GLY A 58 1.24 15.25 -5.96
C GLY A 58 1.88 13.90 -6.30
N GLY A 59 2.67 13.31 -5.39
CA GLY A 59 3.20 11.97 -5.50
C GLY A 59 2.13 10.89 -5.30
N LEU A 60 2.48 9.66 -5.66
CA LEU A 60 1.51 8.56 -5.78
C LEU A 60 1.91 7.35 -4.93
N ILE A 61 0.97 6.86 -4.12
CA ILE A 61 1.08 5.57 -3.42
C ILE A 61 0.10 4.60 -4.10
N ALA A 62 0.56 3.41 -4.46
CA ALA A 62 -0.27 2.36 -5.03
C ALA A 62 -0.32 1.16 -4.09
N TYR A 63 -1.50 0.79 -3.62
CA TYR A 63 -1.74 -0.38 -2.79
C TYR A 63 -2.25 -1.54 -3.64
N ASP A 64 -1.57 -2.68 -3.60
CA ASP A 64 -1.94 -3.86 -4.39
C ASP A 64 -2.90 -4.81 -3.64
N ASN A 65 -3.61 -5.64 -4.41
CA ASN A 65 -4.60 -6.64 -4.01
C ASN A 65 -5.80 -6.08 -3.21
N THR A 66 -6.23 -4.86 -3.50
CA THR A 66 -7.29 -4.17 -2.75
C THR A 66 -8.69 -4.71 -3.04
N LEU A 67 -8.88 -5.56 -4.06
CA LEU A 67 -10.12 -6.32 -4.27
C LEU A 67 -10.04 -7.73 -3.69
N TRP A 68 -8.85 -8.18 -3.28
CA TRP A 68 -8.57 -9.39 -2.50
C TRP A 68 -9.31 -10.64 -2.96
N ASN A 69 -9.01 -11.05 -4.19
CA ASN A 69 -9.61 -12.16 -4.92
C ASN A 69 -11.15 -12.07 -5.01
N GLY A 70 -11.68 -10.85 -5.07
CA GLY A 70 -13.11 -10.54 -5.04
C GLY A 70 -13.79 -10.82 -3.69
N THR A 71 -13.06 -11.25 -2.67
CA THR A 71 -13.65 -11.69 -1.41
C THR A 71 -14.18 -10.55 -0.54
N VAL A 72 -13.85 -9.31 -0.89
CA VAL A 72 -14.41 -8.10 -0.28
C VAL A 72 -15.95 -8.05 -0.36
N VAL A 73 -16.56 -8.75 -1.33
CA VAL A 73 -18.02 -8.88 -1.46
C VAL A 73 -18.55 -10.30 -1.20
N ALA A 74 -17.67 -11.24 -0.79
CA ALA A 74 -18.10 -12.60 -0.48
C ALA A 74 -19.01 -12.63 0.77
N PRO A 75 -20.05 -13.50 0.79
CA PRO A 75 -20.93 -13.64 1.94
C PRO A 75 -20.18 -14.23 3.16
N PRO A 76 -20.68 -14.02 4.39
CA PRO A 76 -19.99 -14.43 5.61
C PRO A 76 -19.63 -15.92 5.69
N ASP A 77 -20.47 -16.78 5.13
CA ASP A 77 -20.38 -18.24 5.10
C ASP A 77 -19.61 -18.79 3.87
N ALA A 78 -19.11 -17.92 2.98
CA ALA A 78 -18.35 -18.35 1.82
C ALA A 78 -17.14 -19.23 2.20
N PRO A 79 -16.88 -20.34 1.50
CA PRO A 79 -15.73 -21.19 1.76
C PRO A 79 -14.43 -20.55 1.26
N LEU A 80 -13.80 -19.72 2.10
CA LEU A 80 -12.55 -19.04 1.80
C LEU A 80 -11.33 -19.77 2.38
N ARG A 81 -10.20 -19.74 1.67
CA ARG A 81 -8.89 -20.20 2.19
C ARG A 81 -8.52 -19.39 3.45
N LYS A 82 -7.83 -20.02 4.40
CA LYS A 82 -7.49 -19.42 5.71
C LYS A 82 -6.81 -18.05 5.59
N TYR A 83 -5.79 -17.92 4.73
CA TYR A 83 -5.07 -16.65 4.56
C TYR A 83 -5.95 -15.57 3.90
N VAL A 84 -6.80 -15.95 2.94
CA VAL A 84 -7.72 -15.01 2.30
C VAL A 84 -8.71 -14.47 3.32
N ARG A 85 -9.29 -15.34 4.14
CA ARG A 85 -10.19 -14.94 5.23
C ARG A 85 -9.48 -14.03 6.24
N TYR A 86 -8.25 -14.38 6.65
CA TYR A 86 -7.48 -13.60 7.61
C TYR A 86 -7.23 -12.16 7.15
N TYR A 87 -6.74 -11.98 5.91
CA TYR A 87 -6.39 -10.65 5.39
C TYR A 87 -7.60 -9.84 4.88
N ARG A 88 -8.74 -10.50 4.61
CA ARG A 88 -9.95 -9.84 4.08
C ARG A 88 -10.39 -8.67 4.96
N ASP A 89 -10.38 -8.85 6.28
CA ASP A 89 -10.88 -7.81 7.19
C ASP A 89 -9.95 -6.59 7.21
N PHE A 90 -8.63 -6.79 7.12
CA PHE A 90 -7.66 -5.71 6.97
C PHE A 90 -7.80 -4.98 5.62
N VAL A 91 -8.08 -5.69 4.53
CA VAL A 91 -8.33 -5.06 3.22
C VAL A 91 -9.63 -4.25 3.24
N LEU A 92 -10.70 -4.76 3.89
CA LEU A 92 -11.95 -4.01 4.06
C LEU A 92 -11.74 -2.74 4.91
N GLU A 93 -10.97 -2.83 5.98
CA GLU A 93 -10.61 -1.70 6.82
C GLU A 93 -9.80 -0.67 6.05
N LEU A 94 -8.77 -1.11 5.33
CA LEU A 94 -7.96 -0.28 4.46
C LEU A 94 -8.81 0.48 3.44
N ASN A 95 -9.63 -0.24 2.66
CA ASN A 95 -10.42 0.37 1.59
C ASN A 95 -11.36 1.46 2.14
N LYS A 96 -11.98 1.22 3.30
CA LYS A 96 -12.81 2.23 3.97
C LYS A 96 -11.99 3.42 4.42
N ALA A 97 -10.83 3.19 5.04
CA ALA A 97 -9.97 4.26 5.52
C ALA A 97 -9.45 5.14 4.37
N LEU A 98 -8.96 4.52 3.28
CA LEU A 98 -8.51 5.24 2.08
C LEU A 98 -9.63 6.06 1.44
N ALA A 99 -10.86 5.54 1.41
CA ALA A 99 -12.00 6.22 0.82
C ALA A 99 -12.44 7.50 1.55
N VAL A 100 -12.05 7.64 2.82
CA VAL A 100 -12.42 8.80 3.66
C VAL A 100 -11.22 9.63 4.10
N ASP A 101 -10.01 9.29 3.65
CA ASP A 101 -8.80 10.04 4.02
C ASP A 101 -8.71 11.34 3.20
N PRO A 102 -8.87 12.52 3.82
CA PRO A 102 -8.90 13.78 3.08
C PRO A 102 -7.52 14.19 2.54
N ARG A 103 -6.45 13.47 2.87
CA ARG A 103 -5.07 13.77 2.44
C ARG A 103 -4.74 13.17 1.06
N VAL A 104 -5.62 12.34 0.50
CA VAL A 104 -5.42 11.69 -0.78
C VAL A 104 -6.64 11.76 -1.68
N GLU A 105 -6.40 11.86 -2.98
CA GLU A 105 -7.39 11.48 -3.99
C GLU A 105 -7.16 10.01 -4.35
N ILE A 106 -8.25 9.24 -4.44
CA ILE A 106 -8.15 7.80 -4.69
C ILE A 106 -8.80 7.36 -6.00
N CYS A 107 -8.27 6.28 -6.56
CA CYS A 107 -8.89 5.53 -7.64
C CYS A 107 -8.60 4.03 -7.43
N GLN A 108 -9.62 3.25 -7.06
CA GLN A 108 -9.53 1.80 -6.99
C GLN A 108 -9.82 1.18 -8.35
N LEU A 109 -8.80 0.60 -8.98
CA LEU A 109 -8.87 0.05 -10.33
C LEU A 109 -8.94 -1.48 -10.32
N PRO A 110 -9.78 -2.10 -11.17
CA PRO A 110 -9.87 -3.55 -11.30
C PRO A 110 -8.76 -4.13 -12.20
N VAL A 111 -7.52 -3.69 -11.99
CA VAL A 111 -6.33 -4.25 -12.66
C VAL A 111 -5.69 -5.26 -11.71
N GLY A 112 -5.36 -6.45 -12.22
CA GLY A 112 -4.83 -7.54 -11.39
C GLY A 112 -5.83 -7.95 -10.32
N ASP A 113 -5.41 -7.98 -9.05
CA ASP A 113 -6.27 -8.27 -7.90
C ASP A 113 -6.81 -6.99 -7.22
N GLY A 114 -6.85 -5.89 -7.98
CA GLY A 114 -7.25 -4.58 -7.52
C GLY A 114 -6.07 -3.74 -7.06
N VAL A 115 -5.90 -2.57 -7.66
CA VAL A 115 -4.89 -1.59 -7.24
C VAL A 115 -5.57 -0.29 -6.87
N THR A 116 -5.36 0.21 -5.66
CA THR A 116 -5.84 1.52 -5.25
C THR A 116 -4.71 2.52 -5.38
N LEU A 117 -4.87 3.44 -6.32
CA LEU A 117 -4.00 4.59 -6.52
C LEU A 117 -4.41 5.69 -5.55
N CYS A 118 -3.46 6.23 -4.78
CA CYS A 118 -3.66 7.31 -3.81
C CYS A 118 -2.69 8.44 -4.14
N ARG A 119 -3.20 9.55 -4.72
CA ARG A 119 -2.42 10.76 -4.99
C ARG A 119 -2.45 11.66 -3.77
N ARG A 120 -1.30 11.95 -3.16
CA ARG A 120 -1.20 12.89 -2.03
C ARG A 120 -1.54 14.30 -2.50
N ILE A 121 -2.42 15.01 -1.79
CA ILE A 121 -2.85 16.37 -2.20
C ILE A 121 -2.11 17.50 -1.48
N ALA A 122 -1.64 17.27 -0.26
CA ALA A 122 -0.94 18.24 0.59
C ALA A 122 0.07 17.52 1.49
#